data_AF-A0AB74E474-F1
#
_entry.id   AF-A0AB74E474-F1
#
_cell.length_a   1.000
_cell.length_b   1.000
_cell.length_c   1.000
_cell.angle_alpha   90.00
_cell.angle_beta   90.00
_cell.angle_gamma   90.00
#
_symmetry.space_group_name_H-M   'P 1'
#
loop_
_entity.id
_entity.type
_entity.pdbx_description
1 polymer ?
#
loop_
_entity_poly.entity_id
_entity_poly.type
_entity_poly.pdbx_seq_one_letter_code
_entity_poly.pdbx_strand_id
1 'polypeptide(L)'
;ARGQLDQGMEVTELHLAQGSMEMQLVRKAGNLLKAALEKRGMTYEMQTNTTEILGEEGVEGDKLADGREIPAALVVKAVGI
;
A
#
# COMPACT_ATOMS: atom_id res chain seq x y z
N ALA A 1 -6.08 -5.68 -0.29
CA ALA A 1 -4.91 -6.04 0.54
C ALA A 1 -5.02 -7.46 1.10
N ARG A 2 -5.96 -7.75 2.02
CA ARG A 2 -6.01 -9.05 2.73
C ARG A 2 -6.15 -10.27 1.80
N GLY A 3 -6.99 -10.19 0.78
CA GLY A 3 -7.17 -11.30 -0.16
C GLY A 3 -5.87 -11.66 -0.91
N GLN A 4 -5.03 -10.68 -1.23
CA GLN A 4 -3.74 -10.92 -1.89
C GLN A 4 -2.72 -11.60 -0.96
N LEU A 5 -2.67 -11.20 0.31
CA LEU A 5 -1.82 -11.85 1.32
C LEU A 5 -2.22 -13.30 1.53
N ASP A 6 -3.52 -13.59 1.56
CA ASP A 6 -4.04 -14.96 1.70
C ASP A 6 -3.70 -15.84 0.47
N GLN A 7 -3.32 -15.24 -0.67
CA GLN A 7 -2.79 -15.93 -1.86
C GLN A 7 -1.26 -16.05 -1.88
N GLY A 8 -0.56 -15.61 -0.82
CA GLY A 8 0.90 -15.69 -0.72
C GLY A 8 1.65 -14.61 -1.49
N MET A 9 0.97 -13.53 -1.91
CA MET A 9 1.63 -12.39 -2.53
C MET A 9 2.34 -11.53 -1.48
N GLU A 10 3.49 -10.96 -1.84
CA GLU A 10 4.07 -9.84 -1.13
C GLU A 10 3.24 -8.59 -1.43
N VAL A 11 2.78 -7.89 -0.40
CA VAL A 11 1.87 -6.74 -0.54
C VAL A 11 2.43 -5.54 0.19
N THR A 12 2.65 -4.47 -0.56
CA THR A 12 2.99 -3.14 -0.05
C THR A 12 1.81 -2.21 -0.22
N GLU A 13 1.33 -1.61 0.87
CA GLU A 13 0.30 -0.56 0.82
C GLU A 13 0.96 0.82 0.92
N LEU A 14 0.78 1.62 -0.14
CA LEU A 14 1.21 3.02 -0.19
C LEU A 14 0.10 3.90 0.35
N HIS A 15 0.40 4.71 1.38
CA HIS A 15 -0.57 5.57 2.01
C HIS A 15 -0.06 7.00 2.14
N LEU A 16 -0.86 7.98 1.68
CA LEU A 16 -0.50 9.40 1.73
C LEU A 16 -0.55 9.98 3.15
N ALA A 17 -1.52 9.54 3.97
CA ALA A 17 -1.73 10.04 5.32
C ALA A 17 -0.78 9.39 6.35
N GLN A 18 -0.62 10.03 7.50
CA GLN A 18 0.20 9.51 8.61
C GLN A 18 -0.45 8.34 9.36
N GLY A 19 -1.78 8.16 9.25
CA GLY A 19 -2.50 7.03 9.82
C GLY A 19 -3.24 6.22 8.75
N SER A 20 -3.16 4.89 8.82
CA SER A 20 -4.05 4.03 8.02
C SER A 20 -5.50 4.18 8.53
N MET A 21 -6.46 4.27 7.61
CA MET A 21 -7.91 4.19 7.87
C MET A 21 -8.54 5.36 8.65
N GLU A 22 -8.02 6.58 8.50
CA GLU A 22 -8.51 7.79 9.20
C GLU A 22 -10.00 8.10 8.95
N MET A 23 -10.59 7.61 7.87
CA MET A 23 -11.99 7.87 7.50
C MET A 23 -12.99 6.80 7.99
N GLN A 24 -12.52 5.62 8.44
CA GLN A 24 -13.42 4.49 8.73
C GLN A 24 -13.24 3.87 10.12
N LEU A 25 -12.06 3.96 10.73
CA LEU A 25 -11.81 3.40 12.06
C LEU A 25 -11.32 4.47 13.03
N VAL A 26 -11.76 4.39 14.29
CA VAL A 26 -11.14 5.14 15.39
C VAL A 26 -9.66 4.74 15.45
N ARG A 27 -8.74 5.72 15.52
CA ARG A 27 -7.27 5.59 15.41
C ARG A 27 -6.67 4.34 16.09
N LYS A 28 -7.15 3.98 17.29
CA LYS A 28 -6.70 2.80 18.04
C LYS A 28 -6.99 1.48 17.32
N ALA A 29 -8.17 1.36 16.71
CA ALA A 29 -8.57 0.17 15.96
C ALA A 29 -7.81 0.08 14.63
N GLY A 30 -7.57 1.21 13.95
CA GLY A 30 -6.73 1.27 12.75
C GLY A 30 -5.30 0.78 13.03
N ASN A 31 -4.70 1.22 14.13
CA ASN A 31 -3.37 0.75 14.54
C ASN A 31 -3.32 -0.75 14.85
N LEU A 32 -4.36 -1.31 15.49
CA LEU A 32 -4.43 -2.75 15.76
C LEU A 32 -4.54 -3.56 14.47
N LEU A 33 -5.32 -3.09 13.51
CA LEU A 33 -5.47 -3.75 12.21
C LEU A 33 -4.19 -3.68 11.39
N LYS A 34 -3.53 -2.51 11.34
CA LYS A 34 -2.21 -2.35 10.72
C LYS A 34 -1.21 -3.34 11.31
N ALA A 35 -1.07 -3.37 12.64
CA ALA A 35 -0.15 -4.29 13.31
C ALA A 35 -0.47 -5.78 13.05
N ALA A 36 -1.75 -6.14 12.93
CA ALA A 36 -2.15 -7.50 12.60
C ALA A 36 -1.79 -7.89 11.15
N LEU A 37 -1.88 -6.95 10.21
CA LEU A 37 -1.53 -7.15 8.81
C LEU A 37 0.00 -7.15 8.61
N GLU A 38 0.74 -6.29 9.31
CA GLU A 38 2.22 -6.31 9.31
C GLU A 38 2.78 -7.64 9.79
N LYS A 39 2.22 -8.19 10.88
CA LYS A 39 2.58 -9.53 11.38
C LYS A 39 2.37 -10.65 10.37
N ARG A 40 1.57 -10.42 9.33
CA ARG A 40 1.26 -11.38 8.27
C ARG A 40 2.07 -11.14 7.00
N GLY A 41 3.07 -10.25 7.04
CA GLY A 41 3.97 -9.97 5.92
C GLY A 41 3.51 -8.81 5.03
N MET A 42 2.58 -7.98 5.50
CA MET A 42 2.21 -6.76 4.79
C MET A 42 3.18 -5.62 5.10
N THR A 43 3.67 -4.94 4.07
CA THR A 43 4.51 -3.76 4.21
C THR A 43 3.67 -2.50 4.03
N TYR A 44 3.96 -1.47 4.83
CA TYR A 44 3.28 -0.18 4.74
C TYR A 44 4.29 0.92 4.44
N GLU A 45 4.11 1.63 3.33
CA GLU A 45 4.84 2.86 3.02
C GLU A 45 3.93 4.05 3.31
N MET A 46 4.11 4.61 4.49
CA MET A 46 3.33 5.75 4.97
C MET A 46 3.88 7.06 4.41
N GLN A 47 3.05 8.10 4.39
CA GLN A 47 3.40 9.44 3.90
C GLN A 47 4.00 9.45 2.49
N THR A 48 3.60 8.49 1.68
CA THR A 48 4.17 8.25 0.36
C THR A 48 3.14 8.58 -0.70
N ASN A 49 3.58 9.25 -1.76
CA ASN A 49 2.74 9.62 -2.89
C ASN A 49 3.30 9.02 -4.18
N THR A 50 2.49 8.26 -4.90
CA THR A 50 2.85 7.72 -6.22
C THR A 50 2.68 8.79 -7.29
N THR A 51 3.72 9.06 -8.07
CA THR A 51 3.69 9.99 -9.20
C THR A 51 3.40 9.30 -10.52
N GLU A 52 3.91 8.08 -10.71
CA GLU A 52 3.87 7.38 -11.99
C GLU A 52 3.87 5.86 -11.76
N ILE A 53 3.15 5.12 -12.61
CA ILE A 53 3.24 3.66 -12.69
C ILE A 53 4.26 3.36 -13.80
N LEU A 54 5.24 2.51 -13.51
CA LEU A 54 6.33 2.15 -14.42
C LEU A 54 5.97 0.91 -15.26
N GLY A 55 6.52 0.86 -16.47
CA GLY A 55 6.38 -0.23 -17.45
C GLY A 55 5.51 0.15 -18.66
N GLU A 56 5.82 -0.43 -19.83
CA GLU A 56 5.16 -0.09 -21.10
C GLU A 56 4.04 -1.07 -21.48
N GLU A 57 4.34 -2.37 -21.49
CA GLU A 57 3.37 -3.44 -21.83
C GLU A 57 2.71 -4.09 -20.60
N GLY A 58 3.24 -3.79 -19.40
CA GLY A 58 2.79 -4.32 -18.12
C GLY A 58 3.31 -3.47 -16.97
N VAL A 59 2.82 -3.74 -15.76
CA VAL A 59 3.25 -3.01 -14.55
C VAL A 59 4.59 -3.58 -14.09
N GLU A 60 5.58 -2.71 -13.93
CA GLU A 60 6.91 -3.05 -13.40
C GLU A 60 7.16 -2.42 -12.02
N GLY A 61 6.42 -1.36 -11.68
CA GLY A 61 6.52 -0.72 -10.37
C GLY A 61 5.78 0.61 -10.27
N ASP A 62 5.97 1.28 -9.14
CA ASP A 62 5.48 2.62 -8.86
C ASP A 62 6.67 3.55 -8.57
N LYS A 63 6.67 4.73 -9.19
CA LYS A 63 7.57 5.83 -8.84
C LYS A 63 6.90 6.75 -7.84
N LEU A 64 7.65 7.08 -6.79
CA LEU A 64 7.21 7.91 -5.69
C LEU A 64 7.66 9.37 -5.87
N ALA A 65 6.95 10.29 -5.22
CA ALA A 65 7.23 11.72 -5.29
C ALA A 65 8.58 12.12 -4.68
N ASP A 66 9.14 11.28 -3.79
CA ASP A 66 10.49 11.45 -3.24
C ASP A 66 11.60 10.89 -4.16
N GLY A 67 11.22 10.34 -5.32
CA GLY A 67 12.11 9.77 -6.33
C GLY A 67 12.42 8.29 -6.13
N ARG A 68 11.92 7.63 -5.07
CA ARG A 68 12.06 6.18 -4.90
C ARG A 68 11.18 5.43 -5.91
N GLU A 69 11.59 4.21 -6.23
CA GLU A 69 10.84 3.28 -7.07
C GLU A 69 10.54 2.01 -6.28
N ILE A 70 9.29 1.54 -6.35
CA ILE A 70 8.83 0.31 -5.70
C ILE A 70 8.48 -0.69 -6.80
N PRO A 71 9.28 -1.76 -6.97
CA PRO A 71 8.98 -2.81 -7.95
C PRO A 71 7.64 -3.48 -7.62
N ALA A 72 6.79 -3.67 -8.63
CA ALA A 72 5.51 -4.33 -8.47
C ALA A 72 5.06 -4.93 -9.81
N ALA A 73 4.51 -6.14 -9.77
CA ALA A 73 3.89 -6.78 -10.95
C ALA A 73 2.37 -6.49 -11.06
N LEU A 74 1.78 -5.90 -10.01
CA LEU A 74 0.37 -5.56 -9.94
C LEU A 74 0.18 -4.33 -9.05
N VAL A 75 -0.47 -3.30 -9.59
CA VAL A 75 -0.84 -2.08 -8.84
C VAL A 75 -2.37 -2.01 -8.73
N VAL A 76 -2.86 -1.88 -7.49
CA VAL A 76 -4.29 -1.69 -7.20
C VAL A 76 -4.48 -0.31 -6.60
N LYS A 77 -5.08 0.62 -7.36
CA LYS A 77 -5.41 1.96 -6.87
C LYS A 77 -6.75 1.93 -6.12
N ALA A 78 -6.70 2.08 -4.80
CA ALA A 78 -7.85 2.19 -3.92
C ALA A 78 -8.02 3.63 -3.38
N VAL A 79 -8.02 4.63 -4.27
CA VAL A 79 -8.08 6.07 -3.94
C VAL A 79 -9.51 6.64 -3.79
N GLY A 80 -10.51 5.77 -3.67
CA GLY A 80 -11.87 6.12 -3.21
C GLY A 80 -12.83 6.78 -4.21
N ILE A 81 -14.12 6.76 -3.82
CA ILE A 81 -15.07 7.89 -3.85
C ILE A 81 -15.33 8.24 -2.38
#